data_AF-A0A2Z6ZXN0-F1
#
_entry.id   AF-A0A2Z6ZXN0-F1
#
_cell.length_a   1.000
_cell.length_b   1.000
_cell.length_c   1.000
_cell.angle_alpha   90.00
_cell.angle_beta   90.00
_cell.angle_gamma   90.00
#
_symmetry.space_group_name_H-M   'P 1'
#
loop_
_entity.id
_entity.type
_entity.pdbx_description
1 polymer ?
#
loop_
_entity_poly.entity_id
_entity_poly.type
_entity_poly.pdbx_seq_one_letter_code
_entity_poly.pdbx_strand_id
1 'polypeptide(L)'
;PAIRRIPRNTLKRTIQKFVPAQKKELIKEFASLDNKVSLCSDIWSDHWQSCSYMRIICHWIDNAWNIQKRLLAYRCFNDPHTAQNISHLMFIILEEYGLTSKIFSISFDNTSANTCSIDELIRMCQPSIGDKFFHIRCTCHIFNLCVQDGLRSLETYIKPIRTAIHYLWTHPQVMKQRGRFCKANGMRVKRFARDVPTHWNSTYKLLLSTFEYKELLCGFFGQVVQSSSLYLYANQWNICTTICEILKVFSDATDQLSGVYYPTCHLVVTHLCNVACIFCEHLTSNEPPLIECIISMKTKWEKYFLNIPEIFLCAIV
;
A
#
# COMPACT_ATOMS: atom_id res chain seq x y z
N PRO A 1 10.66 37.36 2.89
CA PRO A 1 9.90 37.73 1.68
C PRO A 1 8.38 37.47 1.85
N ALA A 2 7.56 38.51 1.74
CA ALA A 2 6.10 38.36 1.80
C ALA A 2 5.62 37.58 0.57
N ILE A 3 5.08 36.37 0.77
CA ILE A 3 4.56 35.54 -0.31
C ILE A 3 3.33 36.25 -0.90
N ARG A 4 3.49 36.80 -2.11
CA ARG A 4 2.40 37.46 -2.84
C ARG A 4 1.39 36.40 -3.29
N ARG A 5 0.16 36.49 -2.78
CA ARG A 5 -0.91 35.54 -3.13
C ARG A 5 -1.31 35.70 -4.61
N ILE A 6 -1.31 34.59 -5.35
CA ILE A 6 -1.74 34.54 -6.75
C ILE A 6 -3.25 34.28 -6.78
N PRO A 7 -4.05 35.05 -7.55
CA PRO A 7 -5.49 34.81 -7.69
C PRO A 7 -5.79 33.43 -8.31
N ARG A 8 -6.86 32.76 -7.84
CA ARG A 8 -7.29 31.43 -8.32
C ARG A 8 -7.46 31.37 -9.84
N ASN A 9 -8.07 32.39 -10.45
CA ASN A 9 -8.30 32.44 -11.89
C ASN A 9 -7.00 32.55 -12.68
N THR A 10 -6.03 33.31 -12.17
CA THR A 10 -4.69 33.40 -12.75
C THR A 10 -4.00 32.05 -12.68
N LEU A 11 -4.01 31.38 -11.51
CA LEU A 11 -3.43 30.06 -11.35
C LEU A 11 -4.07 29.02 -12.29
N LYS A 12 -5.41 29.02 -12.40
CA LYS A 12 -6.14 28.13 -13.31
C LYS A 12 -5.69 28.34 -14.77
N ARG A 13 -5.64 29.58 -15.25
CA ARG A 13 -5.19 29.90 -16.62
C ARG A 13 -3.74 29.48 -16.85
N THR A 14 -2.86 29.72 -15.87
CA THR A 14 -1.46 29.30 -15.93
C THR A 14 -1.34 27.78 -16.07
N ILE A 15 -2.04 27.01 -15.24
CA ILE A 15 -2.05 25.54 -15.31
C ILE A 15 -2.60 25.06 -16.65
N GLN A 16 -3.72 25.64 -17.11
CA GLN A 16 -4.35 25.28 -18.38
C GLN A 16 -3.45 25.55 -19.60
N LYS A 17 -2.53 26.53 -19.52
CA LYS A 17 -1.52 26.77 -20.56
C LYS A 17 -0.29 25.88 -20.40
N PHE A 18 0.17 25.67 -19.17
CA PHE A 18 1.41 24.96 -18.87
C PHE A 18 1.29 23.45 -19.11
N VAL A 19 0.20 22.82 -18.68
CA VAL A 19 0.04 21.36 -18.77
C VAL A 19 0.07 20.84 -20.20
N PRO A 20 -0.67 21.40 -21.18
CA PRO A 20 -0.59 20.95 -22.57
C PRO A 20 0.79 21.15 -23.19
N ALA A 21 1.48 22.24 -22.85
CA ALA A 21 2.84 22.49 -23.32
C ALA A 21 3.82 21.44 -22.78
N GLN A 22 3.77 21.14 -21.48
CA GLN A 22 4.59 20.09 -20.86
C GLN A 22 4.25 18.70 -21.41
N LYS A 23 2.97 18.40 -21.67
CA LYS A 23 2.55 17.16 -22.32
C LYS A 23 3.20 17.02 -23.70
N LYS A 24 3.20 18.09 -24.51
CA LYS A 24 3.82 18.07 -25.84
C LYS A 24 5.33 17.80 -25.77
N GLU A 25 6.04 18.42 -24.83
CA GLU A 25 7.47 18.15 -24.64
C GLU A 25 7.73 16.72 -24.17
N LEU A 26 6.91 16.20 -23.26
CA LEU A 26 7.01 14.80 -22.81
C LEU A 26 6.76 13.79 -23.95
N ILE A 27 5.81 14.06 -24.85
CA ILE A 27 5.57 13.23 -26.03
C ILE A 27 6.80 13.23 -26.95
N LYS A 28 7.44 14.38 -27.17
CA LYS A 28 8.67 14.45 -27.96
C LYS A 28 9.81 13.67 -27.30
N GLU A 29 9.95 13.78 -25.99
CA GLU A 29 10.93 13.02 -25.22
C GLU A 29 10.70 11.53 -25.43
N PHE A 30 9.48 11.03 -25.22
CA PHE A 30 9.12 9.63 -25.47
C PHE A 30 9.37 9.18 -26.91
N ALA A 31 9.10 10.03 -27.90
CA ALA A 31 9.39 9.73 -29.29
C ALA A 31 10.90 9.52 -29.52
N SER A 32 11.74 10.35 -28.88
CA SER A 32 13.20 10.28 -28.97
C SER A 32 13.86 9.20 -28.11
N LEU A 33 13.14 8.55 -27.19
CA LEU A 33 13.68 7.47 -26.38
C LEU A 33 13.89 6.21 -27.23
N ASP A 34 15.11 5.69 -27.26
CA ASP A 34 15.38 4.37 -27.83
C ASP A 34 14.96 3.24 -26.87
N ASN A 35 14.85 3.56 -25.58
CA ASN A 35 14.48 2.63 -24.52
C ASN A 35 12.95 2.42 -24.43
N LYS A 36 12.57 1.32 -23.77
CA LYS A 36 11.19 1.03 -23.37
C LYS A 36 10.84 1.72 -22.05
N VAL A 37 9.54 1.79 -21.75
CA VAL A 37 9.01 2.37 -20.52
C VAL A 37 8.17 1.35 -19.76
N SER A 38 8.11 1.49 -18.43
CA SER A 38 7.27 0.68 -17.56
C SER A 38 6.16 1.53 -16.94
N LEU A 39 4.99 0.94 -16.75
CA LEU A 39 3.84 1.61 -16.18
C LEU A 39 3.52 1.06 -14.79
N CYS A 40 3.05 1.94 -13.92
CA CYS A 40 2.37 1.58 -12.69
C CYS A 40 0.97 2.16 -12.75
N SER A 41 -0.04 1.30 -12.66
CA SER A 41 -1.45 1.70 -12.73
C SER A 41 -2.18 1.33 -11.45
N ASP A 42 -3.11 2.19 -11.07
CA ASP A 42 -3.90 2.06 -9.84
C ASP A 42 -5.32 2.54 -10.13
N ILE A 43 -6.31 1.75 -9.70
CA ILE A 43 -7.73 2.04 -9.89
C ILE A 43 -8.40 1.96 -8.53
N TRP A 44 -9.08 3.02 -8.13
CA TRP A 44 -9.83 3.04 -6.88
C TRP A 44 -11.16 3.76 -7.06
N SER A 45 -12.13 3.36 -6.25
CA SER A 45 -13.44 4.00 -6.18
C SER A 45 -13.47 4.94 -4.97
N ASP A 46 -13.94 6.16 -5.19
CA ASP A 46 -14.32 7.09 -4.12
C ASP A 46 -15.82 6.94 -3.86
N HIS A 47 -16.15 6.23 -2.80
CA HIS A 47 -17.53 5.99 -2.38
C HIS A 47 -18.28 7.27 -1.99
N TRP A 48 -17.58 8.34 -1.59
CA TRP A 48 -18.23 9.60 -1.20
C TRP A 48 -18.66 10.42 -2.41
N GLN A 49 -17.89 10.33 -3.50
CA GLN A 49 -18.16 11.05 -4.74
C GLN A 49 -18.87 10.17 -5.79
N SER A 50 -19.10 8.89 -5.48
CA SER A 50 -19.67 7.90 -6.40
C SER A 50 -18.96 7.88 -7.75
N CYS A 51 -17.64 8.00 -7.73
CA CYS A 51 -16.79 8.00 -8.93
C CYS A 51 -15.59 7.09 -8.71
N SER A 52 -15.01 6.57 -9.79
CA SER A 52 -13.71 5.91 -9.73
C SER A 52 -12.68 6.69 -10.51
N TYR A 53 -11.42 6.41 -10.23
CA TYR A 53 -10.28 7.03 -10.90
C TYR A 53 -9.30 5.96 -11.35
N MET A 54 -8.71 6.19 -12.52
CA MET A 54 -7.53 5.47 -12.98
C MET A 54 -6.34 6.42 -12.98
N ARG A 55 -5.26 5.98 -12.34
CA ARG A 55 -3.97 6.64 -12.35
C ARG A 55 -2.97 5.81 -13.15
N ILE A 56 -2.29 6.42 -14.12
CA ILE A 56 -1.17 5.80 -14.83
C ILE A 56 0.09 6.64 -14.61
N ILE A 57 1.11 6.00 -14.06
CA ILE A 57 2.44 6.56 -13.89
C ILE A 57 3.37 5.82 -14.84
N CYS A 58 4.17 6.56 -15.60
CA CYS A 58 5.21 6.02 -16.47
C CYS A 58 6.58 6.21 -15.82
N HIS A 59 7.41 5.17 -15.93
CA HIS A 59 8.77 5.08 -15.43
C HIS A 59 9.71 4.69 -16.58
N TRP A 60 10.86 5.36 -16.69
CA TRP A 60 11.89 5.03 -17.67
C TRP A 60 13.26 5.49 -17.20
N ILE A 61 14.30 5.09 -17.92
CA ILE A 61 15.67 5.57 -17.72
C ILE A 61 16.01 6.50 -18.89
N ASP A 62 16.41 7.73 -18.57
CA ASP A 62 16.83 8.70 -19.57
C ASP A 62 18.28 8.45 -20.07
N ASN A 63 18.71 9.23 -21.07
CA ASN A 63 20.03 9.10 -21.67
C ASN A 63 21.18 9.44 -20.70
N ALA A 64 20.88 10.15 -19.60
CA ALA A 64 21.82 10.47 -18.55
C ALA A 64 21.81 9.40 -17.43
N TRP A 65 21.19 8.24 -17.67
CA TRP A 65 21.07 7.12 -16.73
C TRP A 65 20.30 7.47 -15.44
N ASN A 66 19.42 8.46 -15.50
CA ASN A 66 18.56 8.80 -14.38
C ASN A 66 17.19 8.17 -14.52
N ILE A 67 16.65 7.71 -13.40
CA ILE A 67 15.28 7.21 -13.33
C ILE A 67 14.34 8.40 -13.42
N GLN A 68 13.48 8.35 -14.43
CA GLN A 68 12.41 9.29 -14.64
C GLN A 68 11.07 8.69 -14.26
N LYS A 69 10.18 9.56 -13.80
CA LYS A 69 8.80 9.23 -13.43
C LYS A 69 7.88 10.37 -13.82
N ARG A 70 6.80 10.10 -14.54
CA ARG A 70 5.74 11.09 -14.80
C ARG A 70 4.35 10.49 -14.64
N LEU A 71 3.46 11.27 -14.04
CA LEU A 71 2.03 10.97 -14.04
C LEU A 71 1.49 11.25 -15.44
N LEU A 72 1.14 10.20 -16.19
CA LEU A 72 0.57 10.34 -17.53
C LEU A 72 -0.91 10.71 -17.46
N ALA A 73 -1.62 10.08 -16.53
CA ALA A 73 -3.06 10.19 -16.43
C ALA A 73 -3.53 10.09 -14.98
N TYR A 74 -4.48 10.96 -14.65
CA TYR A 74 -5.39 10.86 -13.51
C TYR A 74 -6.78 11.13 -14.07
N ARG A 75 -7.49 10.08 -14.47
CA ARG A 75 -8.76 10.17 -15.20
C ARG A 75 -9.88 9.64 -14.33
N CYS A 76 -11.02 10.32 -14.37
CA CYS A 76 -12.26 9.75 -13.86
C CYS A 76 -12.64 8.57 -14.75
N PHE A 77 -13.02 7.46 -14.12
CA PHE A 77 -13.32 6.19 -14.77
C PHE A 77 -14.62 5.66 -14.17
N ASN A 78 -15.75 6.19 -14.65
CA ASN A 78 -17.07 5.84 -14.10
C ASN A 78 -17.68 4.60 -14.75
N ASP A 79 -17.02 4.06 -15.78
CA ASP A 79 -17.44 2.81 -16.41
C ASP A 79 -17.24 1.64 -15.44
N PRO A 80 -18.01 0.55 -15.59
CA PRO A 80 -17.75 -0.69 -14.86
C PRO A 80 -16.29 -1.12 -15.03
N HIS A 81 -15.63 -1.51 -13.94
CA HIS A 81 -14.23 -1.96 -13.92
C HIS A 81 -14.07 -3.36 -14.55
N THR A 82 -14.52 -3.54 -15.78
CA THR A 82 -14.31 -4.73 -16.58
C THR A 82 -12.94 -4.68 -17.25
N ALA A 83 -12.40 -5.85 -17.61
CA ALA A 83 -11.13 -5.95 -18.33
C ALA A 83 -11.12 -5.07 -19.59
N GLN A 84 -12.23 -5.09 -20.35
CA GLN A 84 -12.46 -4.34 -21.58
C GLN A 84 -12.36 -2.82 -21.38
N ASN A 85 -13.05 -2.29 -20.37
CA ASN A 85 -13.07 -0.86 -20.15
C ASN A 85 -11.71 -0.37 -19.62
N ILE A 86 -11.06 -1.18 -18.79
CA ILE A 86 -9.72 -0.88 -18.25
C ILE A 86 -8.69 -0.87 -19.38
N SER A 87 -8.66 -1.91 -20.20
CA SER A 87 -7.70 -2.05 -21.31
C SER A 87 -7.91 -0.94 -22.34
N HIS A 88 -9.15 -0.60 -22.67
CA HIS A 88 -9.50 0.47 -23.61
C HIS A 88 -9.07 1.85 -23.12
N LEU A 89 -9.38 2.22 -21.87
CA LEU A 89 -8.95 3.50 -21.31
C LEU A 89 -7.43 3.61 -21.25
N MET A 90 -6.74 2.53 -20.85
CA MET A 90 -5.28 2.50 -20.88
C MET A 90 -4.75 2.69 -22.29
N PHE A 91 -5.28 1.97 -23.28
CA PHE A 91 -4.84 2.08 -24.67
C PHE A 91 -4.99 3.50 -25.21
N ILE A 92 -6.13 4.16 -24.98
CA ILE A 92 -6.35 5.57 -25.35
C ILE A 92 -5.25 6.46 -24.76
N ILE A 93 -4.94 6.28 -23.46
CA ILE A 93 -3.89 7.06 -22.80
C ILE A 93 -2.53 6.76 -23.45
N LEU A 94 -2.23 5.51 -23.78
CA LEU A 94 -0.98 5.15 -24.43
C LEU A 94 -0.85 5.74 -25.84
N GLU A 95 -1.93 5.78 -26.61
CA GLU A 95 -1.98 6.46 -27.91
C GLU A 95 -1.76 7.97 -27.77
N GLU A 96 -2.39 8.61 -26.78
CA GLU A 96 -2.18 10.05 -26.51
C GLU A 96 -0.71 10.41 -26.27
N TYR A 97 0.11 9.46 -25.79
CA TYR A 97 1.53 9.64 -25.51
C TYR A 97 2.47 8.98 -26.54
N GLY A 98 1.95 8.29 -27.55
CA GLY A 98 2.77 7.55 -28.53
C GLY A 98 3.55 6.38 -27.92
N LEU A 99 3.00 5.72 -26.90
CA LEU A 99 3.68 4.70 -26.10
C LEU A 99 3.26 3.26 -26.40
N THR A 100 2.27 3.04 -27.28
CA THR A 100 1.68 1.70 -27.53
C THR A 100 2.72 0.62 -27.85
N SER A 101 3.75 0.94 -28.64
CA SER A 101 4.84 0.02 -28.99
C SER A 101 6.08 0.11 -28.08
N LYS A 102 6.06 0.99 -27.07
CA LYS A 102 7.21 1.28 -26.17
C LYS A 102 7.05 0.71 -24.76
N ILE A 103 5.95 0.02 -24.46
CA ILE A 103 5.75 -0.58 -23.14
C ILE A 103 6.62 -1.83 -22.96
N PHE A 104 7.39 -1.85 -21.89
CA PHE A 104 8.12 -3.02 -21.38
C PHE A 104 7.24 -3.83 -20.45
N SER A 105 6.68 -3.18 -19.43
CA SER A 105 5.88 -3.83 -18.39
C SER A 105 4.82 -2.90 -17.81
N ILE A 106 3.76 -3.51 -17.27
CA ILE A 106 2.68 -2.83 -16.57
C ILE A 106 2.53 -3.49 -15.20
N SER A 107 2.63 -2.67 -14.15
CA SER A 107 2.41 -3.06 -12.77
C SER A 107 1.00 -2.69 -12.32
N PHE A 108 0.24 -3.67 -11.83
CA PHE A 108 -1.12 -3.53 -11.33
C PHE A 108 -1.30 -4.12 -9.93
N ASP A 109 -2.39 -3.75 -9.25
CA ASP A 109 -2.86 -4.52 -8.10
C ASP A 109 -3.33 -5.93 -8.51
N ASN A 110 -3.55 -6.81 -7.52
CA ASN A 110 -3.93 -8.20 -7.79
C ASN A 110 -5.46 -8.38 -7.87
N THR A 111 -6.13 -7.60 -8.71
CA THR A 111 -7.55 -7.80 -9.05
C THR A 111 -7.71 -8.60 -10.34
N SER A 112 -8.80 -9.39 -10.44
CA SER A 112 -9.05 -10.23 -11.61
C SER A 112 -9.24 -9.41 -12.88
N ALA A 113 -10.01 -8.32 -12.81
CA ALA A 113 -10.24 -7.43 -13.94
C ALA A 113 -8.95 -6.79 -14.47
N ASN A 114 -8.05 -6.35 -13.58
CA ASN A 114 -6.74 -5.82 -13.98
C ASN A 114 -5.85 -6.90 -14.61
N THR A 115 -5.91 -8.14 -14.10
CA THR A 115 -5.16 -9.25 -14.70
C THR A 115 -5.68 -9.56 -16.12
N CYS A 116 -7.00 -9.62 -16.31
CA CYS A 116 -7.58 -9.89 -17.62
C CYS A 116 -7.43 -8.72 -18.61
N SER A 117 -7.37 -7.47 -18.13
CA SER A 117 -7.14 -6.31 -19.02
C SER A 117 -5.75 -6.32 -19.64
N ILE A 118 -4.77 -6.96 -18.99
CA ILE A 118 -3.44 -7.14 -19.55
C ILE A 118 -3.47 -8.03 -20.80
N ASP A 119 -4.24 -9.13 -20.80
CA ASP A 119 -4.34 -10.01 -21.98
C ASP A 119 -4.87 -9.25 -23.20
N GLU A 120 -5.83 -8.34 -22.99
CA GLU A 120 -6.36 -7.46 -24.03
C GLU A 120 -5.34 -6.40 -24.46
N LEU A 121 -4.61 -5.80 -23.52
CA LEU A 121 -3.53 -4.84 -23.82
C LEU A 121 -2.39 -5.46 -24.60
N ILE A 122 -2.01 -6.71 -24.32
CA ILE A 122 -1.00 -7.45 -25.10
C ILE A 122 -1.45 -7.57 -26.55
N ARG A 123 -2.73 -7.91 -26.79
CA ARG A 123 -3.30 -8.02 -28.14
C ARG A 123 -3.32 -6.67 -28.88
N MET A 124 -3.65 -5.59 -28.18
CA MET A 124 -3.74 -4.25 -28.77
C MET A 124 -2.36 -3.61 -29.00
N CYS A 125 -1.41 -3.79 -28.07
CA CYS A 125 -0.11 -3.13 -28.09
C CYS A 125 0.98 -3.94 -28.81
N GLN A 126 0.82 -5.26 -28.93
CA GLN A 126 1.78 -6.19 -29.53
C GLN A 126 3.21 -5.93 -29.02
N PRO A 127 3.47 -6.11 -27.71
CA PRO A 127 4.74 -5.77 -27.10
C PRO A 127 5.91 -6.49 -27.78
N SER A 128 6.96 -5.73 -28.11
CA SER A 128 8.08 -6.25 -28.91
C SER A 128 8.95 -7.30 -28.20
N ILE A 129 8.82 -7.45 -26.88
CA ILE A 129 9.56 -8.42 -26.05
C ILE A 129 8.65 -9.61 -25.67
N GLY A 130 7.48 -9.72 -26.31
CA GLY A 130 6.47 -10.72 -25.97
C GLY A 130 5.69 -10.36 -24.69
N ASP A 131 4.96 -11.34 -24.18
CA ASP A 131 4.06 -11.22 -23.02
C ASP A 131 4.74 -11.50 -21.67
N LYS A 132 5.88 -12.21 -21.68
CA LYS A 132 6.53 -12.77 -20.49
C LYS A 132 6.77 -11.80 -19.32
N PHE A 133 7.16 -10.55 -19.61
CA PHE A 133 7.40 -9.52 -18.59
C PHE A 133 6.38 -8.38 -18.63
N PHE A 134 5.35 -8.52 -19.44
CA PHE A 134 4.40 -7.44 -19.69
C PHE A 134 3.50 -7.16 -18.49
N HIS A 135 3.22 -8.18 -17.66
CA HIS A 135 2.48 -8.02 -16.41
C HIS A 135 3.36 -8.26 -15.19
N ILE A 136 3.36 -7.31 -14.26
CA ILE A 136 3.94 -7.48 -12.93
C ILE A 136 2.85 -7.22 -11.89
N ARG A 137 2.53 -8.21 -11.06
CA ARG A 137 1.61 -7.99 -9.94
C ARG A 137 2.33 -7.22 -8.84
N CYS A 138 1.64 -6.24 -8.26
CA CYS A 138 2.19 -5.42 -7.19
C CYS A 138 2.48 -6.27 -5.93
N THR A 139 3.76 -6.45 -5.63
CA THR A 139 4.24 -7.19 -4.44
C THR A 139 3.67 -6.61 -3.15
N CYS A 140 3.64 -5.27 -3.00
CA CYS A 140 3.05 -4.62 -1.82
C CYS A 140 1.57 -4.93 -1.65
N HIS A 141 0.83 -5.05 -2.76
CA HIS A 141 -0.58 -5.42 -2.70
C HIS A 141 -0.75 -6.89 -2.29
N ILE A 142 0.08 -7.79 -2.82
CA ILE A 142 0.06 -9.21 -2.42
C ILE A 142 0.43 -9.35 -0.93
N PHE A 143 1.42 -8.60 -0.44
CA PHE A 143 1.75 -8.53 0.99
C PHE A 143 0.56 -8.06 1.83
N ASN A 144 -0.16 -7.03 1.37
CA ASN A 144 -1.40 -6.62 2.01
C ASN A 144 -2.43 -7.77 2.07
N LEU A 145 -2.62 -8.54 0.99
CA LEU A 145 -3.52 -9.70 1.01
C LEU A 145 -3.07 -10.77 2.01
N CYS A 146 -1.77 -11.05 2.08
CA CYS A 146 -1.21 -12.03 3.04
C CYS A 146 -1.48 -11.58 4.47
N VAL A 147 -1.10 -10.35 4.81
CA VAL A 147 -1.26 -9.79 6.16
C VAL A 147 -2.74 -9.74 6.55
N GLN A 148 -3.63 -9.28 5.67
CA GLN A 148 -5.05 -9.20 6.01
C GLN A 148 -5.66 -10.58 6.30
N ASP A 149 -5.30 -11.61 5.52
CA ASP A 149 -5.76 -12.98 5.78
C ASP A 149 -5.23 -13.53 7.12
N GLY A 150 -4.00 -13.18 7.50
CA GLY A 150 -3.45 -13.48 8.82
C GLY A 150 -4.20 -12.78 9.95
N LEU A 151 -4.34 -11.45 9.86
CA LEU A 151 -4.91 -10.65 10.95
C LEU A 151 -6.36 -10.99 11.28
N ARG A 152 -7.13 -11.58 10.34
CA ARG A 152 -8.49 -12.06 10.63
C ARG A 152 -8.52 -13.09 11.76
N SER A 153 -7.54 -13.99 11.83
CA SER A 153 -7.44 -14.99 12.92
C SER A 153 -7.13 -14.35 14.29
N LEU A 154 -6.53 -13.16 14.29
CA LEU A 154 -6.14 -12.43 15.51
C LEU A 154 -7.13 -11.33 15.90
N GLU A 155 -8.28 -11.25 15.23
CA GLU A 155 -9.25 -10.18 15.44
C GLU A 155 -9.78 -10.16 16.89
N THR A 156 -9.90 -11.31 17.54
CA THR A 156 -10.30 -11.42 18.96
C THR A 156 -9.30 -10.76 19.92
N TYR A 157 -8.02 -10.65 19.54
CA TYR A 157 -6.96 -10.02 20.34
C TYR A 157 -6.76 -8.55 19.99
N ILE A 158 -6.91 -8.19 18.71
CA ILE A 158 -6.69 -6.83 18.20
C ILE A 158 -7.91 -5.93 18.46
N LYS A 159 -9.13 -6.46 18.28
CA LYS A 159 -10.38 -5.70 18.40
C LYS A 159 -10.56 -5.02 19.77
N PRO A 160 -10.24 -5.62 20.91
CA PRO A 160 -10.34 -4.96 22.21
C PRO A 160 -9.47 -3.70 22.30
N ILE A 161 -8.20 -3.78 21.87
CA ILE A 161 -7.28 -2.63 21.84
C ILE A 161 -7.83 -1.55 20.90
N ARG A 162 -8.26 -1.94 19.69
CA ARG A 162 -8.87 -1.03 18.71
C ARG A 162 -10.10 -0.31 19.28
N THR A 163 -10.99 -1.04 19.94
CA THR A 163 -12.23 -0.52 20.53
C THR A 163 -11.93 0.45 21.68
N ALA A 164 -10.99 0.09 22.55
CA ALA A 164 -10.53 0.93 23.64
C ALA A 164 -9.95 2.26 23.12
N ILE A 165 -9.06 2.22 22.12
CA ILE A 165 -8.48 3.44 21.55
C ILE A 165 -9.52 4.27 20.80
N HIS A 166 -10.43 3.63 20.07
CA HIS A 166 -11.53 4.33 19.41
C HIS A 166 -12.43 5.05 20.42
N TYR A 167 -12.77 4.39 21.53
CA TYR A 167 -13.57 4.97 22.62
C TYR A 167 -12.94 6.25 23.18
N LEU A 168 -11.61 6.27 23.35
CA LEU A 168 -10.89 7.47 23.76
C LEU A 168 -11.08 8.63 22.78
N TRP A 169 -11.10 8.39 21.47
CA TRP A 169 -11.27 9.47 20.49
C TRP A 169 -12.69 9.97 20.38
N THR A 170 -13.68 9.10 20.58
CA THR A 170 -15.09 9.47 20.46
C THR A 170 -15.64 10.09 21.74
N HIS A 171 -14.95 9.94 22.88
CA HIS A 171 -15.40 10.46 24.18
C HIS A 171 -14.39 11.46 24.78
N PRO A 172 -14.54 12.77 24.50
CA PRO A 172 -13.62 13.81 24.98
C PRO A 172 -13.45 13.85 26.50
N GLN A 173 -14.51 13.54 27.25
CA GLN A 173 -14.48 13.49 28.72
C GLN A 173 -13.55 12.38 29.23
N VAL A 174 -13.62 11.19 28.62
CA VAL A 174 -12.75 10.04 28.93
C VAL A 174 -11.32 10.36 28.54
N MET A 175 -11.09 11.04 27.42
CA MET A 175 -9.76 11.55 27.03
C MET A 175 -9.17 12.49 28.09
N LYS A 176 -9.99 13.37 28.69
CA LYS A 176 -9.57 14.26 29.78
C LYS A 176 -9.23 13.48 31.05
N GLN A 177 -10.02 12.47 31.41
CA GLN A 177 -9.74 11.57 32.54
C GLN A 177 -8.43 10.80 32.33
N ARG A 178 -8.23 10.22 31.14
CA ARG A 178 -6.98 9.57 30.76
C ARG A 178 -5.79 10.51 30.89
N GLY A 179 -5.98 11.78 30.50
CA GLY A 179 -4.94 12.80 30.64
C GLY A 179 -4.51 13.02 32.10
N ARG A 180 -5.46 12.99 33.05
CA ARG A 180 -5.16 13.05 34.50
C ARG A 180 -4.49 11.76 34.98
N PHE A 181 -5.00 10.61 34.54
CA PHE A 181 -4.44 9.30 34.88
C PHE A 181 -3.00 9.12 34.39
N CYS A 182 -2.68 9.59 33.18
CA CYS A 182 -1.30 9.62 32.66
C CYS A 182 -0.37 10.42 33.59
N LYS A 183 -0.78 11.64 33.98
CA LYS A 183 0.02 12.50 34.87
C LYS A 183 0.24 11.88 36.24
N ALA A 184 -0.79 11.24 36.81
CA ALA A 184 -0.68 10.56 38.11
C ALA A 184 0.31 9.38 38.08
N ASN A 185 0.48 8.75 36.91
CA ASN A 185 1.41 7.64 36.69
C ASN A 185 2.73 8.08 36.02
N GLY A 186 3.05 9.38 36.04
CA GLY A 186 4.32 9.90 35.50
C GLY A 186 4.47 9.82 33.97
N MET A 187 3.40 9.52 33.22
CA MET A 187 3.45 9.40 31.77
C MET A 187 2.92 10.64 31.05
N ARG A 188 3.50 10.96 29.89
CA ARG A 188 2.98 12.01 29.00
C ARG A 188 1.74 11.51 28.24
N VAL A 189 0.77 12.40 28.04
CA VAL A 189 -0.40 12.11 27.19
C VAL A 189 0.03 12.02 25.72
N LYS A 190 -0.08 10.83 25.12
CA LYS A 190 0.16 10.57 23.70
C LYS A 190 -1.16 10.39 22.95
N ARG A 191 -1.20 10.85 21.69
CA ARG A 191 -2.28 10.53 20.75
C ARG A 191 -1.86 9.29 19.95
N PHE A 192 -2.63 8.21 20.08
CA PHE A 192 -2.37 6.98 19.36
C PHE A 192 -2.72 7.11 17.86
N ALA A 193 -2.12 6.27 17.03
CA ALA A 193 -2.37 6.27 15.59
C ALA A 193 -3.80 5.82 15.26
N ARG A 194 -4.38 6.35 14.18
CA ARG A 194 -5.70 5.93 13.69
C ARG A 194 -5.62 4.60 12.98
N ASP A 195 -6.49 3.68 13.39
CA ASP A 195 -6.72 2.43 12.68
C ASP A 195 -7.81 2.58 11.61
N VAL A 196 -7.54 1.97 10.47
CA VAL A 196 -8.40 1.81 9.31
C VAL A 196 -8.34 0.31 8.97
N PRO A 197 -9.29 -0.50 9.44
CA PRO A 197 -9.18 -1.96 9.40
C PRO A 197 -8.92 -2.57 8.01
N THR A 198 -9.33 -1.87 6.93
CA THR A 198 -9.07 -2.26 5.54
C THR A 198 -7.61 -2.04 5.09
N HIS A 199 -6.78 -1.39 5.91
CA HIS A 199 -5.36 -1.11 5.66
C HIS A 199 -4.52 -1.60 6.84
N TRP A 200 -3.92 -2.79 6.73
CA TRP A 200 -3.15 -3.40 7.82
C TRP A 200 -2.02 -2.51 8.39
N ASN A 201 -1.43 -1.66 7.55
CA ASN A 201 -0.41 -0.68 7.95
C ASN A 201 -0.91 0.26 9.07
N SER A 202 -2.20 0.58 9.09
CA SER A 202 -2.80 1.42 10.12
C SER A 202 -3.03 0.65 11.42
N THR A 203 -3.44 -0.62 11.35
CA THR A 203 -3.48 -1.56 12.49
C THR A 203 -2.10 -1.68 13.13
N TYR A 204 -1.07 -1.93 12.31
CA TYR A 204 0.32 -2.05 12.76
C TYR A 204 0.79 -0.78 13.49
N LYS A 205 0.56 0.41 12.90
CA LYS A 205 0.89 1.69 13.51
C LYS A 205 0.11 1.96 14.80
N LEU A 206 -1.17 1.57 14.87
CA LEU A 206 -1.96 1.64 16.09
C LEU A 206 -1.29 0.82 17.20
N LEU A 207 -1.03 -0.46 16.96
CA LEU A 207 -0.47 -1.38 17.95
C LEU A 207 0.92 -0.93 18.44
N LEU A 208 1.83 -0.58 17.52
CA LEU A 208 3.14 -0.03 17.91
C LEU A 208 3.02 1.22 18.77
N SER A 209 2.05 2.09 18.48
CA SER A 209 1.89 3.34 19.24
C SER A 209 1.42 3.13 20.67
N THR A 210 0.80 1.98 20.98
CA THR A 210 0.18 1.67 22.27
C THR A 210 1.06 0.82 23.21
N PHE A 211 2.06 0.11 22.72
CA PHE A 211 2.86 -0.82 23.55
C PHE A 211 3.55 -0.18 24.76
N GLU A 212 4.14 1.00 24.57
CA GLU A 212 4.72 1.80 25.68
C GLU A 212 3.69 2.14 26.77
N TYR A 213 2.40 2.15 26.41
CA TYR A 213 1.29 2.52 27.29
C TYR A 213 0.46 1.32 27.74
N LYS A 214 0.87 0.07 27.48
CA LYS A 214 0.04 -1.12 27.72
C LYS A 214 -0.44 -1.22 29.18
N GLU A 215 0.45 -1.03 30.15
CA GLU A 215 0.12 -1.11 31.58
C GLU A 215 -0.80 0.02 32.01
N LEU A 216 -0.51 1.24 31.55
CA LEU A 216 -1.35 2.40 31.79
C LEU A 216 -2.76 2.21 31.20
N LEU A 217 -2.88 1.65 30.00
CA LEU A 217 -4.15 1.39 29.35
C LEU A 217 -4.95 0.32 30.11
N CYS A 218 -4.32 -0.79 30.49
CA CYS A 218 -4.97 -1.81 31.33
C CYS A 218 -5.47 -1.22 32.65
N GLY A 219 -4.63 -0.46 33.36
CA GLY A 219 -4.99 0.20 34.62
C GLY A 219 -6.11 1.22 34.43
N PHE A 220 -6.03 2.07 33.40
CA PHE A 220 -7.04 3.10 33.14
C PHE A 220 -8.41 2.49 32.84
N PHE A 221 -8.47 1.50 31.95
CA PHE A 221 -9.74 0.86 31.61
C PHE A 221 -10.29 -0.02 32.74
N GLY A 222 -9.40 -0.67 33.52
CA GLY A 222 -9.80 -1.50 34.65
C GLY A 222 -10.20 -0.74 35.91
N GLN A 223 -9.61 0.43 36.18
CA GLN A 223 -9.83 1.19 37.42
C GLN A 223 -10.74 2.41 37.24
N VAL A 224 -10.67 3.09 36.10
CA VAL A 224 -11.38 4.36 35.88
C VAL A 224 -12.63 4.17 35.04
N VAL A 225 -12.52 3.47 33.91
CA VAL A 225 -13.66 3.26 33.00
C VAL A 225 -14.57 2.14 33.48
N GLN A 226 -13.97 1.05 33.99
CA GLN A 226 -14.67 -0.10 34.59
C GLN A 226 -15.78 -0.71 33.71
N SER A 227 -15.59 -0.67 32.38
CA SER A 227 -16.50 -1.30 31.43
C SER A 227 -15.94 -2.64 30.98
N SER A 228 -16.70 -3.71 31.16
CA SER A 228 -16.31 -5.08 30.78
C SER A 228 -15.98 -5.21 29.29
N SER A 229 -16.65 -4.44 28.43
CA SER A 229 -16.41 -4.45 26.98
C SER A 229 -15.14 -3.71 26.54
N LEU A 230 -14.51 -2.96 27.44
CA LEU A 230 -13.29 -2.19 27.19
C LEU A 230 -12.10 -2.68 28.02
N TYR A 231 -12.27 -3.77 28.76
CA TYR A 231 -11.22 -4.34 29.58
C TYR A 231 -10.12 -4.95 28.70
N LEU A 232 -8.86 -4.66 29.02
CA LEU A 232 -7.69 -5.12 28.29
C LEU A 232 -6.91 -6.13 29.11
N TYR A 233 -6.56 -7.25 28.48
CA TYR A 233 -5.92 -8.39 29.14
C TYR A 233 -4.48 -8.56 28.65
N ALA A 234 -3.62 -9.12 29.51
CA ALA A 234 -2.20 -9.31 29.19
C ALA A 234 -1.97 -10.20 27.95
N ASN A 235 -2.79 -11.24 27.76
CA ASN A 235 -2.70 -12.13 26.60
C ASN A 235 -2.87 -11.38 25.26
N GLN A 236 -3.76 -10.39 25.19
CA GLN A 236 -3.94 -9.55 24.00
C GLN A 236 -2.63 -8.85 23.62
N TRP A 237 -1.95 -8.28 24.62
CA TRP A 237 -0.69 -7.58 24.43
C TRP A 237 0.45 -8.51 24.01
N ASN A 238 0.52 -9.70 24.59
CA ASN A 238 1.54 -10.69 24.22
C ASN A 238 1.40 -11.10 22.76
N ILE A 239 0.20 -11.51 22.34
CA ILE A 239 -0.10 -11.87 20.94
C ILE A 239 0.16 -10.69 20.00
N CYS A 240 -0.30 -9.48 20.37
CA CYS A 240 -0.12 -8.28 19.55
C CYS A 240 1.36 -7.88 19.41
N THR A 241 2.18 -8.11 20.43
CA THR A 241 3.62 -7.82 20.39
C THR A 241 4.30 -8.73 19.37
N THR A 242 4.08 -10.04 19.47
CA THR A 242 4.69 -11.02 18.56
C THR A 242 4.22 -10.83 17.11
N ILE A 243 2.92 -10.59 16.86
CA ILE A 243 2.49 -10.32 15.48
C ILE A 243 3.11 -9.03 14.94
N CYS A 244 3.35 -8.00 15.76
CA CYS A 244 4.02 -6.78 15.30
C CYS A 244 5.48 -7.00 14.90
N GLU A 245 6.18 -7.98 15.48
CA GLU A 245 7.52 -8.39 15.03
C GLU A 245 7.45 -8.96 13.61
N ILE A 246 6.47 -9.83 13.34
CA ILE A 246 6.23 -10.40 12.01
C ILE A 246 5.84 -9.30 11.00
N LEU A 247 4.88 -8.44 11.37
CA LEU A 247 4.41 -7.34 10.51
C LEU A 247 5.50 -6.32 10.20
N LYS A 248 6.52 -6.19 11.05
CA LYS A 248 7.65 -5.31 10.79
C LYS A 248 8.35 -5.66 9.49
N VAL A 249 8.55 -6.95 9.20
CA VAL A 249 9.18 -7.42 7.96
C VAL A 249 8.36 -6.97 6.74
N PHE A 250 7.03 -7.09 6.82
CA PHE A 250 6.13 -6.61 5.76
C PHE A 250 6.13 -5.08 5.64
N SER A 251 6.25 -4.36 6.75
CA SER A 251 6.27 -2.89 6.76
C SER A 251 7.54 -2.37 6.11
N ASP A 252 8.69 -2.89 6.55
CA ASP A 252 10.00 -2.52 6.04
C ASP A 252 10.08 -2.86 4.53
N ALA A 253 9.55 -4.01 4.11
CA ALA A 253 9.45 -4.37 2.69
C ALA A 253 8.52 -3.44 1.90
N THR A 254 7.33 -3.13 2.42
CA THR A 254 6.37 -2.25 1.74
C THR A 254 6.92 -0.84 1.58
N ASP A 255 7.60 -0.31 2.59
CA ASP A 255 8.20 1.02 2.57
C ASP A 255 9.33 1.11 1.52
N GLN A 256 10.18 0.09 1.42
CA GLN A 256 11.25 0.03 0.42
C GLN A 256 10.70 -0.21 -1.01
N LEU A 257 9.75 -1.12 -1.17
CA LEU A 257 9.21 -1.46 -2.49
C LEU A 257 8.27 -0.38 -3.05
N SER A 258 7.78 0.52 -2.20
CA SER A 258 7.00 1.69 -2.60
C SER A 258 7.87 2.88 -3.03
N GLY A 259 9.20 2.72 -3.04
CA GLY A 259 10.15 3.71 -3.53
C GLY A 259 9.91 4.10 -4.99
N VAL A 260 10.15 5.37 -5.32
CA VAL A 260 9.86 5.93 -6.67
C VAL A 260 11.03 6.64 -7.33
N TYR A 261 12.15 6.79 -6.61
CA TYR A 261 13.37 7.47 -7.06
C TYR A 261 14.60 6.55 -7.09
N TYR A 262 14.38 5.25 -6.95
CA TYR A 262 15.38 4.20 -7.07
C TYR A 262 14.71 2.95 -7.63
N PRO A 263 15.46 2.01 -8.26
CA PRO A 263 14.88 0.77 -8.75
C PRO A 263 14.42 -0.08 -7.56
N THR A 264 13.21 -0.61 -7.58
CA THR A 264 12.69 -1.45 -6.48
C THR A 264 12.63 -2.93 -6.82
N CYS A 265 12.65 -3.28 -8.12
CA CYS A 265 12.51 -4.66 -8.60
C CYS A 265 13.56 -5.62 -8.01
N HIS A 266 14.82 -5.18 -7.94
CA HIS A 266 15.94 -5.97 -7.42
C HIS A 266 15.81 -6.32 -5.93
N LEU A 267 15.08 -5.50 -5.15
CA LEU A 267 14.89 -5.70 -3.71
C LEU A 267 13.83 -6.77 -3.40
N VAL A 268 12.99 -7.13 -4.38
CA VAL A 268 11.83 -7.99 -4.14
C VAL A 268 12.24 -9.34 -3.59
N VAL A 269 13.26 -9.99 -4.17
CA VAL A 269 13.67 -11.34 -3.75
C VAL A 269 14.23 -11.34 -2.33
N THR A 270 15.03 -10.34 -1.96
CA THR A 270 15.49 -10.19 -0.58
C THR A 270 14.33 -10.10 0.40
N HIS A 271 13.31 -9.29 0.09
CA HIS A 271 12.12 -9.17 0.94
C HIS A 271 11.27 -10.45 0.98
N LEU A 272 11.18 -11.19 -0.14
CA LEU A 272 10.53 -12.50 -0.17
C LEU A 272 11.25 -13.50 0.76
N CYS A 273 12.59 -13.53 0.74
CA CYS A 273 13.38 -14.36 1.65
C CYS A 273 13.16 -13.95 3.12
N ASN A 274 13.19 -12.65 3.44
CA ASN A 274 12.96 -12.17 4.80
C ASN A 274 11.57 -12.59 5.31
N VAL A 275 10.53 -12.53 4.47
CA VAL A 275 9.19 -12.99 4.80
C VAL A 275 9.16 -14.52 5.03
N ALA A 276 9.86 -15.29 4.21
CA ALA A 276 9.96 -16.73 4.42
C ALA A 276 10.67 -17.08 5.74
N CYS A 277 11.77 -16.38 6.05
CA CYS A 277 12.52 -16.56 7.30
C CYS A 277 11.65 -16.27 8.53
N ILE A 278 10.96 -15.13 8.56
CA ILE A 278 10.14 -14.76 9.72
C ILE A 278 8.97 -15.72 9.93
N PHE A 279 8.42 -16.32 8.87
CA PHE A 279 7.44 -17.40 9.02
C PHE A 279 8.06 -18.63 9.67
N CYS A 280 9.24 -19.09 9.21
CA CYS A 280 9.91 -20.24 9.79
C CYS A 280 10.26 -20.04 11.28
N GLU A 281 10.71 -18.84 11.67
CA GLU A 281 11.04 -18.50 13.05
C GLU A 281 9.82 -18.63 13.98
N HIS A 282 8.66 -18.11 13.56
CA HIS A 282 7.48 -18.07 14.44
C HIS A 282 6.53 -19.26 14.29
N LEU A 283 6.71 -20.15 13.29
CA LEU A 283 5.92 -21.38 13.16
C LEU A 283 6.16 -22.39 14.30
N THR A 284 7.22 -22.20 15.09
CA THR A 284 7.53 -23.01 16.29
C THR A 284 6.94 -22.41 17.58
N SER A 285 6.15 -21.35 17.48
CA SER A 285 5.52 -20.70 18.63
C SER A 285 4.61 -21.65 19.42
N ASN A 286 4.56 -21.50 20.74
CA ASN A 286 3.65 -22.27 21.61
C ASN A 286 2.22 -21.67 21.66
N GLU A 287 1.94 -20.62 20.89
CA GLU A 287 0.67 -19.91 20.87
C GLU A 287 -0.15 -20.30 19.63
N PRO A 288 -1.19 -21.15 19.76
CA PRO A 288 -1.97 -21.63 18.62
C PRO A 288 -2.56 -20.52 17.73
N PRO A 289 -3.07 -19.39 18.26
CA PRO A 289 -3.60 -18.31 17.42
C PRO A 289 -2.54 -17.67 16.51
N LEU A 290 -1.29 -17.57 16.99
CA LEU A 290 -0.19 -17.04 16.17
C LEU A 290 0.19 -18.03 15.06
N ILE A 291 0.21 -19.33 15.36
CA ILE A 291 0.46 -20.37 14.35
C ILE A 291 -0.62 -20.29 13.25
N GLU A 292 -1.90 -20.22 13.62
CA GLU A 292 -3.01 -20.10 12.65
C GLU A 292 -2.84 -18.86 11.77
N CYS A 293 -2.50 -17.71 12.38
CA CYS A 293 -2.21 -16.46 11.68
C CYS A 293 -1.09 -16.65 10.64
N ILE A 294 0.03 -17.24 11.06
CA ILE A 294 1.21 -17.43 10.21
C ILE A 294 0.91 -18.41 9.07
N ILE A 295 0.21 -19.52 9.35
CA ILE A 295 -0.19 -20.48 8.32
C ILE A 295 -1.08 -19.81 7.27
N SER A 296 -2.04 -18.99 7.70
CA SER A 296 -2.90 -18.21 6.79
C SER A 296 -2.09 -17.26 5.90
N MET A 297 -1.17 -16.48 6.49
CA MET A 297 -0.29 -15.56 5.76
C MET A 297 0.63 -16.32 4.78
N LYS A 298 1.26 -17.40 5.25
CA LYS A 298 2.18 -18.24 4.47
C LYS A 298 1.49 -18.91 3.29
N THR A 299 0.30 -19.48 3.52
CA THR A 299 -0.49 -20.12 2.45
C THR A 299 -0.80 -19.13 1.32
N LYS A 300 -1.18 -17.89 1.67
CA LYS A 300 -1.39 -16.84 0.67
C LYS A 300 -0.08 -16.45 0.00
N TRP A 301 1.00 -16.28 0.75
CA TRP A 301 2.30 -15.92 0.21
C TRP A 301 2.81 -16.97 -0.79
N GLU A 302 2.74 -18.26 -0.44
CA GLU A 302 3.14 -19.38 -1.31
C GLU A 302 2.32 -19.42 -2.60
N LYS A 303 1.01 -19.14 -2.54
CA LYS A 303 0.17 -19.04 -3.74
C LYS A 303 0.75 -18.09 -4.80
N TYR A 304 1.40 -17.00 -4.40
CA TYR A 304 1.93 -16.00 -5.34
C TYR A 304 3.44 -16.10 -5.56
N PHE A 305 4.20 -16.57 -4.58
CA PHE A 305 5.65 -16.47 -4.56
C PHE A 305 6.39 -17.80 -4.40
N LEU A 306 5.70 -18.93 -4.32
CA LEU A 306 6.36 -20.24 -4.37
C LEU A 306 7.18 -20.39 -5.65
N ASN A 307 6.62 -19.95 -6.78
CA ASN A 307 7.34 -19.75 -8.03
C ASN A 307 7.60 -18.25 -8.20
N ILE A 308 8.79 -17.80 -7.82
CA ILE A 308 9.18 -16.38 -7.92
C ILE A 308 9.12 -15.95 -9.40
N PRO A 309 8.38 -14.87 -9.74
CA PRO A 309 8.36 -14.35 -11.10
C PRO A 309 9.77 -14.06 -11.63
N GLU A 310 10.06 -14.54 -12.84
CA GLU A 310 11.40 -14.48 -13.43
C GLU A 310 11.97 -13.06 -13.51
N ILE A 311 11.13 -12.05 -13.70
CA ILE A 311 11.57 -10.64 -13.73
C ILE A 311 12.29 -10.23 -12.44
N PHE A 312 11.88 -10.76 -11.29
CA PHE A 312 12.52 -10.47 -10.02
C PHE A 312 13.87 -11.18 -9.91
N LEU A 313 14.01 -12.38 -10.49
CA LEU A 313 15.27 -13.11 -10.54
C LEU A 313 16.29 -12.43 -11.46
N CYS A 314 15.84 -11.96 -12.64
CA CYS A 314 16.67 -11.21 -13.56
C CYS A 314 17.15 -9.87 -12.99
N ALA A 315 16.45 -9.31 -12.01
CA ALA A 315 16.77 -8.02 -11.42
C ALA A 315 17.81 -8.09 -10.29
N ILE A 316 18.23 -9.28 -9.81
CA ILE A 316 19.13 -9.45 -8.64
C ILE A 316 20.58 -9.01 -8.93
N VAL A 317 20.92 -8.72 -10.18
CA VAL A 317 22.30 -8.44 -10.65
C VAL A 317 22.97 -7.28 -9.92
#